data_AF-A0A016TG79-F1
#
_entry.id   AF-A0A016TG79-F1
#
_cell.length_a   1.000
_cell.length_b   1.000
_cell.length_c   1.000
_cell.angle_alpha   90.00
_cell.angle_beta   90.00
_cell.angle_gamma   90.00
#
_symmetry.space_group_name_H-M   'P 1'
#
loop_
_entity.id
_entity.type
_entity.pdbx_description
1 polymer ?
#
loop_
_entity_poly.entity_id
_entity_poly.type
_entity_poly.pdbx_seq_one_letter_code
_entity_poly.pdbx_strand_id
1 'polypeptide(L)'
;MPEQTNHSPLHSTVSSEASSPSSRSRINNRRSSSNNSLESIHLYTTPQTQRKHSGGEGTDSANSLTLQSIATARSSLSSQSIQSSSLQSVSHNSADESTPTWKTSVRRIVSVLNLVPKEKTPQEKEEEQKLREQGMFLTRPAICRQPLKSVSRFCISLSGCGFLGSYHFGAVNCFMKNGQHVISRLDRVSGASAGSLVASILLLVPEKLDPALKVLFDLGEELIHLNFGALTPGYYLNERLIKIVDDFLPQDISRAQGKLYISVTRKKERTNRLISHFSSREHLLQCLMASCYIPMYSMGYGAEPPHIDGDACIDGGYTNNLPDFDDIRTITISPFSGHAEISPRDEANFFDWKMTVSNQIMNVNLQNIVRGAQALFPPSHAVLQSYYDQGYKDTLKFLIKHDIVQRPRGTEV
;
A
#
# COMPACT_ATOMS: atom_id res chain seq x y z
N MET A 1 -28.51 -72.09 -4.36
CA MET A 1 -27.08 -72.46 -4.26
C MET A 1 -26.33 -71.28 -3.64
N PRO A 2 -25.22 -71.54 -2.92
CA PRO A 2 -25.05 -71.02 -1.55
C PRO A 2 -24.25 -69.68 -1.51
N GLU A 3 -23.87 -69.08 -0.37
CA GLU A 3 -23.71 -69.65 0.98
C GLU A 3 -23.93 -68.66 2.15
N GLN A 4 -23.81 -69.22 3.36
CA GLN A 4 -24.02 -68.65 4.70
C GLN A 4 -22.83 -67.71 5.09
N THR A 5 -22.80 -66.94 6.20
CA THR A 5 -23.10 -67.31 7.60
C THR A 5 -23.59 -66.15 8.50
N ASN A 6 -24.16 -66.54 9.64
CA ASN A 6 -24.59 -65.63 10.73
C ASN A 6 -23.40 -65.12 11.56
N HIS A 7 -23.58 -64.01 12.30
CA HIS A 7 -23.58 -64.07 13.78
C HIS A 7 -24.11 -62.78 14.46
N SER A 8 -25.10 -62.99 15.34
CA SER A 8 -25.48 -62.18 16.52
C SER A 8 -25.51 -63.16 17.74
N PRO A 9 -25.73 -62.79 19.03
CA PRO A 9 -26.63 -61.79 19.65
C PRO A 9 -25.85 -60.81 20.59
N LEU A 10 -26.37 -60.00 21.52
CA LEU A 10 -27.72 -59.69 22.08
C LEU A 10 -28.10 -58.20 21.71
N HIS A 11 -29.18 -57.51 22.12
CA HIS A 11 -30.07 -57.44 23.31
C HIS A 11 -29.38 -56.89 24.61
N SER A 12 -29.98 -56.01 25.42
CA SER A 12 -31.18 -55.16 25.27
C SER A 12 -31.39 -54.23 26.49
N THR A 13 -31.97 -53.02 26.29
CA THR A 13 -32.93 -52.31 27.22
C THR A 13 -32.44 -51.92 28.65
N VAL A 14 -32.96 -50.92 29.40
CA VAL A 14 -34.03 -49.89 29.25
C VAL A 14 -33.87 -48.81 30.35
N SER A 15 -34.23 -47.53 30.08
CA SER A 15 -34.64 -46.49 31.07
C SER A 15 -33.69 -46.13 32.24
N SER A 16 -33.96 -45.13 33.11
CA SER A 16 -34.64 -43.81 33.02
C SER A 16 -34.23 -42.96 34.25
N GLU A 17 -34.88 -41.80 34.47
CA GLU A 17 -34.74 -40.89 35.63
C GLU A 17 -33.40 -40.11 35.69
N ALA A 18 -33.31 -38.77 35.73
CA ALA A 18 -34.19 -37.66 36.11
C ALA A 18 -34.22 -37.28 37.61
N SER A 19 -33.21 -36.52 38.06
CA SER A 19 -33.37 -35.60 39.20
C SER A 19 -32.39 -34.42 39.16
N SER A 20 -32.94 -33.21 39.22
CA SER A 20 -32.28 -32.02 39.81
C SER A 20 -32.95 -31.79 41.18
N PRO A 21 -32.36 -31.05 42.15
CA PRO A 21 -32.40 -29.58 42.04
C PRO A 21 -31.28 -28.77 42.73
N SER A 22 -31.24 -27.48 42.34
CA SER A 22 -30.77 -26.28 43.06
C SER A 22 -30.10 -26.36 44.45
N SER A 23 -29.09 -25.50 44.63
CA SER A 23 -29.07 -24.59 45.79
C SER A 23 -28.56 -23.19 45.38
N ARG A 24 -28.94 -22.17 46.15
CA ARG A 24 -28.69 -20.73 45.89
C ARG A 24 -28.07 -20.09 47.13
N SER A 25 -27.61 -18.84 46.99
CA SER A 25 -27.12 -17.95 48.07
C SER A 25 -25.64 -18.12 48.47
N ARG A 26 -24.97 -17.12 49.08
CA ARG A 26 -25.49 -15.84 49.58
C ARG A 26 -24.49 -14.68 49.44
N ILE A 27 -25.07 -13.47 49.40
CA ILE A 27 -24.43 -12.16 49.54
C ILE A 27 -23.39 -12.16 50.68
N ASN A 28 -22.28 -11.44 50.51
CA ASN A 28 -21.56 -10.90 51.65
C ASN A 28 -21.14 -9.45 51.39
N ASN A 29 -21.60 -8.54 52.25
CA ASN A 29 -21.43 -7.09 52.13
C ASN A 29 -20.70 -6.63 53.40
N ARG A 30 -19.53 -5.97 53.30
CA ARG A 30 -18.91 -5.29 54.44
C ARG A 30 -18.30 -3.94 54.03
N ARG A 31 -18.74 -2.89 54.75
CA ARG A 31 -18.14 -1.56 54.79
C ARG A 31 -17.42 -1.39 56.13
N SER A 32 -16.17 -0.90 56.09
CA SER A 32 -15.50 -0.18 57.19
C SER A 32 -14.15 0.33 56.64
N SER A 33 -13.96 1.60 56.21
CA SER A 33 -14.00 2.89 56.93
C SER A 33 -12.69 3.26 57.66
N SER A 34 -12.01 4.31 57.19
CA SER A 34 -10.95 5.12 57.86
C SER A 34 -9.62 4.41 58.24
N ASN A 35 -8.43 5.04 58.21
CA ASN A 35 -8.05 6.43 57.89
C ASN A 35 -6.56 6.58 57.45
N ASN A 36 -6.28 7.69 56.75
CA ASN A 36 -5.03 8.49 56.66
C ASN A 36 -3.62 7.86 56.54
N SER A 37 -3.00 8.04 55.36
CA SER A 37 -1.75 8.85 55.16
C SER A 37 -1.51 9.05 53.65
N LEU A 38 -1.84 10.21 53.05
CA LEU A 38 -0.98 11.40 52.94
C LEU A 38 0.45 11.12 52.42
N GLU A 39 0.66 11.24 51.11
CA GLU A 39 1.80 12.00 50.58
C GLU A 39 1.52 12.62 49.20
N SER A 40 2.07 13.82 49.03
CA SER A 40 1.84 14.88 48.03
C SER A 40 2.02 14.55 46.54
N ILE A 41 1.14 15.11 45.71
CA ILE A 41 1.34 15.33 44.26
C ILE A 41 1.81 16.78 44.04
N HIS A 42 2.86 17.00 43.25
CA HIS A 42 3.25 18.33 42.78
C HIS A 42 2.72 18.60 41.37
N LEU A 43 1.87 19.63 41.25
CA LEU A 43 1.48 20.28 40.00
C LEU A 43 1.71 21.79 40.20
N TYR A 44 2.51 22.39 39.33
CA TYR A 44 2.77 23.84 39.34
C TYR A 44 2.14 24.50 38.12
N THR A 45 1.24 25.44 38.38
CA THR A 45 0.59 26.29 37.36
C THR A 45 0.90 27.74 37.70
N THR A 46 1.50 28.49 36.78
CA THR A 46 1.99 29.86 37.04
C THR A 46 0.98 30.92 36.59
N PRO A 47 0.59 31.90 37.43
CA PRO A 47 -0.36 32.95 37.08
C PRO A 47 0.28 34.22 36.46
N GLN A 48 -0.57 35.09 35.92
CA GLN A 48 -0.21 36.41 35.34
C GLN A 48 0.07 37.49 36.42
N THR A 49 0.74 38.60 36.05
CA THR A 49 0.09 39.94 35.94
C THR A 49 1.04 41.12 35.60
N GLN A 50 0.66 41.91 34.56
CA GLN A 50 0.78 43.40 34.46
C GLN A 50 2.20 44.07 34.46
N ARG A 51 2.45 45.31 33.97
CA ARG A 51 1.58 46.46 33.57
C ARG A 51 2.33 47.50 32.69
N LYS A 52 1.67 48.09 31.65
CA LYS A 52 1.90 49.44 31.04
C LYS A 52 3.29 49.72 30.38
N HIS A 53 3.55 50.72 29.50
CA HIS A 53 2.84 51.77 28.71
C HIS A 53 3.84 52.28 27.62
N SER A 54 3.57 53.09 26.57
CA SER A 54 2.37 53.50 25.80
C SER A 54 2.76 54.42 24.61
N GLY A 55 2.07 54.33 23.46
CA GLY A 55 2.25 55.22 22.28
C GLY A 55 3.31 54.73 21.28
N GLY A 56 3.28 55.10 19.99
CA GLY A 56 2.37 55.98 19.24
C GLY A 56 2.41 55.69 17.71
N GLU A 57 1.78 56.56 16.91
CA GLU A 57 1.58 56.40 15.45
C GLU A 57 2.80 56.81 14.59
N GLY A 58 2.83 56.40 13.32
CA GLY A 58 3.79 56.93 12.32
C GLY A 58 3.88 56.09 11.03
N THR A 59 3.86 56.76 9.87
CA THR A 59 3.95 56.15 8.53
C THR A 59 5.21 56.61 7.77
N ASP A 60 5.38 56.07 6.56
CA ASP A 60 6.08 56.66 5.41
C ASP A 60 7.62 56.66 5.30
N SER A 61 8.06 55.74 4.43
CA SER A 61 8.79 56.05 3.19
C SER A 61 10.32 56.15 3.15
N ALA A 62 10.84 55.54 2.08
CA ALA A 62 12.00 55.89 1.25
C ALA A 62 13.07 56.87 1.79
N ASN A 63 14.31 56.38 1.89
CA ASN A 63 15.42 56.67 0.96
C ASN A 63 16.68 55.86 1.39
N SER A 64 17.71 55.50 0.61
CA SER A 64 18.11 55.62 -0.80
C SER A 64 19.58 56.07 -0.83
N LEU A 65 20.49 55.23 -1.37
CA LEU A 65 21.85 55.62 -1.84
C LEU A 65 22.82 56.15 -0.73
N THR A 66 24.14 56.38 -0.86
CA THR A 66 25.32 55.99 -1.71
C THR A 66 26.58 56.54 -0.97
N LEU A 67 27.84 56.09 -1.08
CA LEU A 67 28.56 54.99 -1.75
C LEU A 67 29.99 54.90 -1.13
N GLN A 68 30.72 53.79 -1.36
CA GLN A 68 32.21 53.75 -1.35
C GLN A 68 32.95 54.05 -0.01
N SER A 69 34.25 53.76 0.20
CA SER A 69 35.20 52.76 -0.33
C SER A 69 36.50 52.76 0.51
N ILE A 70 37.57 52.08 0.05
CA ILE A 70 38.98 52.18 0.51
C ILE A 70 39.30 51.48 1.85
N ALA A 71 40.50 50.95 2.11
CA ALA A 71 41.24 49.83 1.46
C ALA A 71 42.59 49.57 2.19
N THR A 72 43.27 48.47 1.82
CA THR A 72 44.75 48.26 1.90
C THR A 72 45.36 47.69 3.18
N ALA A 73 46.22 46.65 2.99
CA ALA A 73 47.29 46.06 3.83
C ALA A 73 47.06 44.54 4.03
N ARG A 74 47.75 43.57 3.39
CA ARG A 74 49.02 43.46 2.62
C ARG A 74 50.29 43.17 3.43
N SER A 75 50.60 41.88 3.55
CA SER A 75 51.87 41.24 3.98
C SER A 75 51.97 39.90 3.19
N SER A 76 52.97 39.69 2.32
CA SER A 76 54.35 39.20 2.56
C SER A 76 54.44 37.70 2.92
N LEU A 77 55.35 36.85 2.41
CA LEU A 77 56.30 36.94 1.27
C LEU A 77 57.02 35.58 1.14
N SER A 78 57.07 34.96 -0.04
CA SER A 78 58.17 34.05 -0.47
C SER A 78 58.00 33.68 -1.95
N SER A 79 59.10 33.31 -2.62
CA SER A 79 59.13 33.17 -4.08
C SER A 79 60.36 32.43 -4.59
N GLN A 80 60.20 31.47 -5.49
CA GLN A 80 61.23 31.07 -6.46
C GLN A 80 60.64 30.44 -7.73
N SER A 81 60.90 31.14 -8.85
CA SER A 81 61.21 30.67 -10.22
C SER A 81 60.39 29.54 -10.88
N ILE A 82 59.65 29.72 -12.00
CA ILE A 82 59.98 30.33 -13.33
C ILE A 82 61.01 29.45 -14.08
N GLN A 83 60.75 28.88 -15.28
CA GLN A 83 60.15 29.48 -16.49
C GLN A 83 59.04 28.66 -17.21
N SER A 84 58.08 29.40 -17.79
CA SER A 84 57.36 29.26 -19.09
C SER A 84 57.15 27.88 -19.78
N SER A 85 56.03 27.63 -20.49
CA SER A 85 55.38 28.59 -21.40
C SER A 85 53.92 28.24 -21.81
N SER A 86 53.31 29.15 -22.58
CA SER A 86 51.98 29.12 -23.22
C SER A 86 50.76 29.35 -22.30
N LEU A 87 49.85 30.21 -22.77
CA LEU A 87 48.56 30.51 -22.13
C LEU A 87 47.41 29.90 -22.93
N GLN A 88 46.40 29.39 -22.23
CA GLN A 88 45.00 29.57 -22.64
C GLN A 88 44.11 29.62 -21.39
N SER A 89 43.22 30.63 -21.34
CA SER A 89 42.42 30.95 -20.16
C SER A 89 40.95 30.59 -20.37
N VAL A 90 40.42 29.67 -19.56
CA VAL A 90 38.97 29.51 -19.34
C VAL A 90 38.70 29.42 -17.84
N SER A 91 37.60 30.03 -17.41
CA SER A 91 37.21 30.24 -16.01
C SER A 91 37.01 28.96 -15.20
N HIS A 92 37.51 28.96 -13.95
CA HIS A 92 36.88 28.18 -12.89
C HIS A 92 35.45 28.69 -12.67
N ASN A 93 34.45 27.85 -12.96
CA ASN A 93 33.15 27.98 -12.31
C ASN A 93 33.17 27.15 -11.03
N SER A 94 32.77 27.76 -9.91
CA SER A 94 32.54 27.06 -8.65
C SER A 94 31.41 26.04 -8.84
N ALA A 95 31.67 24.77 -8.52
CA ALA A 95 30.62 23.78 -8.44
C ALA A 95 29.74 24.06 -7.21
N ASP A 96 28.51 24.51 -7.44
CA ASP A 96 27.47 24.53 -6.41
C ASP A 96 27.03 23.07 -6.17
N GLU A 97 27.58 22.44 -5.13
CA GLU A 97 27.37 21.03 -4.78
C GLU A 97 25.99 20.80 -4.13
N SER A 98 24.95 21.23 -4.84
CA SER A 98 23.55 20.98 -4.51
C SER A 98 23.27 19.47 -4.51
N THR A 99 23.18 18.90 -3.31
CA THR A 99 22.98 17.46 -3.11
C THR A 99 21.67 17.05 -3.80
N PRO A 100 21.68 16.03 -4.70
CA PRO A 100 20.55 15.80 -5.58
C PRO A 100 19.33 15.31 -4.81
N THR A 101 18.32 16.18 -4.68
CA THR A 101 17.03 15.83 -4.06
C THR A 101 16.41 14.61 -4.76
N TRP A 102 15.61 13.82 -4.04
CA TRP A 102 14.90 12.67 -4.63
C TRP A 102 14.05 13.07 -5.84
N LYS A 103 13.47 14.28 -5.81
CA LYS A 103 12.70 14.89 -6.91
C LYS A 103 13.57 15.09 -8.16
N THR A 104 14.84 15.48 -7.99
CA THR A 104 15.83 15.58 -9.07
C THR A 104 16.16 14.21 -9.65
N SER A 105 16.33 13.19 -8.81
CA SER A 105 16.62 11.81 -9.25
C SER A 105 15.44 11.19 -10.02
N VAL A 106 14.21 11.33 -9.53
CA VAL A 106 12.99 10.87 -10.24
C VAL A 106 12.82 11.64 -11.56
N ARG A 107 13.01 12.97 -11.58
CA ARG A 107 12.99 13.76 -12.83
C ARG A 107 14.05 13.31 -13.83
N ARG A 108 15.28 12.99 -13.38
CA ARG A 108 16.35 12.49 -14.26
C ARG A 108 15.96 11.17 -14.92
N ILE A 109 15.42 10.21 -14.16
CA ILE A 109 14.90 8.93 -14.70
C ILE A 109 13.85 9.21 -15.79
N VAL A 110 12.84 10.04 -15.50
CA VAL A 110 11.78 10.38 -16.47
C VAL A 110 12.34 11.07 -17.73
N SER A 111 13.29 11.99 -17.58
CA SER A 111 13.83 12.78 -18.70
C SER A 111 14.70 12.00 -19.71
N VAL A 112 15.31 10.89 -19.28
CA VAL A 112 16.22 10.09 -20.13
C VAL A 112 15.46 9.20 -21.13
N LEU A 113 14.14 9.05 -20.97
CA LEU A 113 13.39 7.93 -21.52
C LEU A 113 12.34 8.33 -22.58
N ASN A 114 12.54 9.45 -23.28
CA ASN A 114 11.70 9.87 -24.40
C ASN A 114 11.93 9.01 -25.67
N LEU A 115 11.42 7.77 -25.66
CA LEU A 115 11.18 6.99 -26.88
C LEU A 115 9.72 7.17 -27.28
N VAL A 116 9.48 7.68 -28.49
CA VAL A 116 8.13 7.84 -29.05
C VAL A 116 7.61 6.47 -29.49
N PRO A 117 6.48 5.96 -28.95
CA PRO A 117 5.87 4.73 -29.44
C PRO A 117 5.37 4.90 -30.88
N LYS A 118 5.46 3.83 -31.67
CA LYS A 118 4.82 3.78 -32.98
C LYS A 118 3.38 3.27 -32.79
N GLU A 119 2.39 4.02 -33.30
CA GLU A 119 1.00 3.58 -33.27
C GLU A 119 0.84 2.21 -33.96
N LYS A 120 0.22 1.25 -33.26
CA LYS A 120 -0.09 -0.08 -33.79
C LYS A 120 -1.46 -0.11 -34.45
N THR A 121 -1.57 -0.86 -35.55
CA THR A 121 -2.82 -1.13 -36.25
C THR A 121 -3.82 -1.92 -35.39
N PRO A 122 -5.12 -1.95 -35.74
CA PRO A 122 -6.11 -2.75 -35.04
C PRO A 122 -5.78 -4.25 -34.99
N GLN A 123 -5.18 -4.80 -36.06
CA GLN A 123 -4.80 -6.21 -36.14
C GLN A 123 -3.65 -6.55 -35.19
N GLU A 124 -2.57 -5.75 -35.17
CA GLU A 124 -1.47 -5.91 -34.21
C GLU A 124 -1.96 -5.83 -32.76
N LYS A 125 -2.92 -4.92 -32.47
CA LYS A 125 -3.54 -4.78 -31.15
C LYS A 125 -4.42 -6.01 -30.77
N GLU A 126 -5.03 -6.69 -31.75
CA GLU A 126 -5.79 -7.92 -31.53
C GLU A 126 -4.89 -9.15 -31.34
N GLU A 127 -3.81 -9.28 -32.12
CA GLU A 127 -2.82 -10.36 -31.97
C GLU A 127 -2.06 -10.26 -30.65
N GLU A 128 -1.64 -9.06 -30.25
CA GLU A 128 -1.04 -8.81 -28.94
C GLU A 128 -1.99 -9.20 -27.80
N GLN A 129 -3.29 -8.88 -27.92
CA GLN A 129 -4.28 -9.28 -26.93
C GLN A 129 -4.43 -10.82 -26.88
N LYS A 130 -4.45 -11.52 -28.02
CA LYS A 130 -4.50 -13.00 -28.08
C LYS A 130 -3.26 -13.63 -27.45
N LEU A 131 -2.06 -13.11 -27.75
CA LEU A 131 -0.80 -13.60 -27.18
C LEU A 131 -0.73 -13.36 -25.67
N ARG A 132 -1.20 -12.21 -25.18
CA ARG A 132 -1.35 -11.92 -23.74
C ARG A 132 -2.34 -12.86 -23.06
N GLU A 133 -3.47 -13.15 -23.69
CA GLU A 133 -4.47 -14.08 -23.16
C GLU A 133 -3.95 -15.53 -23.11
N GLN A 134 -3.17 -15.96 -24.11
CA GLN A 134 -2.43 -17.24 -24.08
C GLN A 134 -1.34 -17.26 -22.98
N GLY A 135 -0.59 -16.17 -22.82
CA GLY A 135 0.40 -16.03 -21.74
C GLY A 135 -0.23 -16.15 -20.36
N MET A 136 -1.33 -15.41 -20.12
CA MET A 136 -2.13 -15.50 -18.89
C MET A 136 -2.72 -16.90 -18.67
N PHE A 137 -3.18 -17.56 -19.72
CA PHE A 137 -3.71 -18.93 -19.68
C PHE A 137 -2.63 -19.91 -19.21
N LEU A 138 -1.41 -19.83 -19.75
CA LEU A 138 -0.32 -20.74 -19.43
C LEU A 138 0.24 -20.55 -18.01
N THR A 139 0.32 -19.30 -17.52
CA THR A 139 1.03 -18.98 -16.26
C THR A 139 0.15 -18.96 -15.01
N ARG A 140 -1.14 -19.30 -15.10
CA ARG A 140 -2.08 -19.27 -13.95
C ARG A 140 -2.77 -20.60 -13.71
N PRO A 141 -3.25 -20.87 -12.47
CA PRO A 141 -3.97 -22.10 -12.13
C PRO A 141 -5.14 -22.37 -13.07
N ALA A 142 -5.43 -23.64 -13.37
CA ALA A 142 -6.45 -24.01 -14.35
C ALA A 142 -7.85 -23.49 -13.99
N ILE A 143 -8.17 -23.35 -12.70
CA ILE A 143 -9.43 -22.75 -12.22
C ILE A 143 -9.56 -21.27 -12.59
N CYS A 144 -8.44 -20.53 -12.70
CA CYS A 144 -8.43 -19.13 -13.10
C CYS A 144 -8.80 -18.89 -14.57
N ARG A 145 -8.88 -19.97 -15.37
CA ARG A 145 -9.37 -19.97 -16.76
C ARG A 145 -10.91 -20.06 -16.85
N GLN A 146 -11.61 -20.36 -15.77
CA GLN A 146 -13.08 -20.48 -15.78
C GLN A 146 -13.76 -19.10 -15.95
N PRO A 147 -14.83 -19.00 -16.76
CA PRO A 147 -15.62 -17.77 -16.89
C PRO A 147 -16.21 -17.31 -15.55
N LEU A 148 -16.17 -16.00 -15.27
CA LEU A 148 -16.75 -15.44 -14.04
C LEU A 148 -18.28 -15.59 -13.92
N LYS A 149 -18.97 -16.02 -14.98
CA LYS A 149 -20.39 -16.39 -14.96
C LYS A 149 -20.65 -17.81 -14.47
N SER A 150 -19.72 -18.76 -14.66
CA SER A 150 -19.92 -20.17 -14.30
C SER A 150 -19.49 -20.50 -12.87
N VAL A 151 -18.73 -19.63 -12.21
CA VAL A 151 -18.30 -19.83 -10.82
C VAL A 151 -19.31 -19.24 -9.82
N SER A 152 -19.68 -20.00 -8.80
CA SER A 152 -20.57 -19.53 -7.73
C SER A 152 -19.89 -18.58 -6.74
N ARG A 153 -18.56 -18.70 -6.62
CA ARG A 153 -17.68 -17.89 -5.75
C ARG A 153 -16.36 -17.60 -6.46
N PHE A 154 -15.70 -16.48 -6.12
CA PHE A 154 -14.36 -16.13 -6.61
C PHE A 154 -13.58 -15.33 -5.56
N CYS A 155 -12.28 -15.12 -5.78
CA CYS A 155 -11.41 -14.30 -4.93
C CYS A 155 -10.90 -13.06 -5.67
N ILE A 156 -10.45 -12.04 -4.95
CA ILE A 156 -9.74 -10.88 -5.52
C ILE A 156 -8.31 -10.85 -4.98
N SER A 157 -7.34 -10.58 -5.85
CA SER A 157 -5.92 -10.43 -5.51
C SER A 157 -5.39 -9.07 -5.93
N LEU A 158 -4.84 -8.33 -4.98
CA LEU A 158 -4.45 -6.92 -5.11
C LEU A 158 -2.93 -6.80 -4.92
N SER A 159 -2.20 -6.43 -5.98
CA SER A 159 -0.74 -6.45 -5.92
C SER A 159 -0.13 -5.43 -4.94
N GLY A 160 1.04 -5.72 -4.38
CA GLY A 160 1.85 -4.69 -3.72
C GLY A 160 2.29 -3.61 -4.72
N CYS A 161 2.16 -2.34 -4.32
CA CYS A 161 2.34 -1.18 -5.21
C CYS A 161 2.48 0.19 -4.52
N GLY A 162 2.68 0.24 -3.20
CA GLY A 162 2.85 1.49 -2.45
C GLY A 162 1.78 2.55 -2.76
N PHE A 163 2.20 3.77 -3.11
CA PHE A 163 1.29 4.89 -3.41
C PHE A 163 0.39 4.68 -4.63
N LEU A 164 0.67 3.71 -5.50
CA LEU A 164 -0.24 3.33 -6.59
C LEU A 164 -1.45 2.51 -6.12
N GLY A 165 -1.63 2.32 -4.81
CA GLY A 165 -2.85 1.80 -4.21
C GLY A 165 -4.12 2.59 -4.57
N SER A 166 -4.00 3.81 -5.08
CA SER A 166 -5.14 4.55 -5.66
C SER A 166 -5.78 3.82 -6.85
N TYR A 167 -4.99 3.11 -7.66
CA TYR A 167 -5.48 2.22 -8.72
C TYR A 167 -6.39 1.11 -8.15
N HIS A 168 -6.00 0.52 -7.03
CA HIS A 168 -6.78 -0.50 -6.33
C HIS A 168 -8.08 0.06 -5.78
N PHE A 169 -8.05 1.24 -5.15
CA PHE A 169 -9.28 1.94 -4.75
C PHE A 169 -10.21 2.19 -5.95
N GLY A 170 -9.67 2.62 -7.09
CA GLY A 170 -10.44 2.82 -8.33
C GLY A 170 -11.08 1.53 -8.85
N ALA A 171 -10.30 0.45 -8.91
CA ALA A 171 -10.76 -0.85 -9.33
C ALA A 171 -11.85 -1.41 -8.40
N VAL A 172 -11.64 -1.35 -7.09
CA VAL A 172 -12.61 -1.82 -6.09
C VAL A 172 -13.87 -0.95 -6.09
N ASN A 173 -13.75 0.37 -6.19
CA ASN A 173 -14.91 1.25 -6.33
C ASN A 173 -15.74 0.96 -7.59
N CYS A 174 -15.08 0.60 -8.71
CA CYS A 174 -15.81 0.15 -9.90
C CYS A 174 -16.58 -1.15 -9.65
N PHE A 175 -15.99 -2.14 -8.97
CA PHE A 175 -16.75 -3.33 -8.55
C PHE A 175 -17.93 -2.98 -7.61
N MET A 176 -17.73 -2.07 -6.65
CA MET A 176 -18.78 -1.64 -5.71
C MET A 176 -19.89 -0.80 -6.36
N LYS A 177 -19.61 -0.12 -7.48
CA LYS A 177 -20.55 0.78 -8.19
C LYS A 177 -21.17 0.15 -9.45
N ASN A 178 -20.47 -0.77 -10.12
CA ASN A 178 -20.88 -1.42 -11.38
C ASN A 178 -20.86 -2.96 -11.36
N GLY A 179 -20.65 -3.60 -10.22
CA GLY A 179 -20.50 -5.07 -10.12
C GLY A 179 -21.01 -5.65 -8.80
N GLN A 180 -22.12 -5.15 -8.24
CA GLN A 180 -22.59 -5.58 -6.92
C GLN A 180 -22.97 -7.07 -6.89
N HIS A 181 -23.59 -7.61 -7.96
CA HIS A 181 -23.84 -9.05 -8.14
C HIS A 181 -22.56 -9.89 -8.40
N VAL A 182 -21.43 -9.23 -8.64
CA VAL A 182 -20.11 -9.84 -8.69
C VAL A 182 -19.56 -9.86 -7.26
N ILE A 183 -19.47 -8.72 -6.58
CA ILE A 183 -18.98 -8.63 -5.19
C ILE A 183 -19.77 -9.50 -4.19
N SER A 184 -21.08 -9.73 -4.40
CA SER A 184 -21.86 -10.65 -3.55
C SER A 184 -21.39 -12.11 -3.59
N ARG A 185 -20.52 -12.49 -4.52
CA ARG A 185 -19.90 -13.82 -4.68
C ARG A 185 -18.42 -13.87 -4.25
N LEU A 186 -17.89 -12.79 -3.67
CA LEU A 186 -16.52 -12.70 -3.19
C LEU A 186 -16.31 -13.63 -1.98
N ASP A 187 -15.44 -14.64 -2.12
CA ASP A 187 -15.09 -15.56 -1.02
C ASP A 187 -13.87 -15.10 -0.23
N ARG A 188 -12.81 -14.63 -0.89
CA ARG A 188 -11.55 -14.24 -0.23
C ARG A 188 -10.93 -13.03 -0.92
N VAL A 189 -10.14 -12.28 -0.18
CA VAL A 189 -9.32 -11.19 -0.72
C VAL A 189 -7.88 -11.40 -0.28
N SER A 190 -6.95 -11.35 -1.23
CA SER A 190 -5.51 -11.43 -0.99
C SER A 190 -4.79 -10.15 -1.41
N GLY A 191 -3.64 -9.88 -0.80
CA GLY A 191 -2.76 -8.83 -1.25
C GLY A 191 -1.42 -8.76 -0.53
N ALA A 192 -0.51 -7.97 -1.09
CA ALA A 192 0.75 -7.55 -0.47
C ALA A 192 0.76 -6.02 -0.34
N SER A 193 1.50 -5.48 0.62
CA SER A 193 1.73 -4.02 0.76
C SER A 193 0.41 -3.23 0.75
N ALA A 194 0.35 -2.09 0.06
CA ALA A 194 -0.88 -1.32 -0.15
C ALA A 194 -2.07 -2.13 -0.68
N GLY A 195 -1.84 -3.22 -1.44
CA GLY A 195 -2.88 -4.15 -1.86
C GLY A 195 -3.53 -4.90 -0.70
N SER A 196 -2.76 -5.25 0.34
CA SER A 196 -3.30 -5.87 1.57
C SER A 196 -4.15 -4.89 2.39
N LEU A 197 -3.83 -3.59 2.37
CA LEU A 197 -4.63 -2.55 3.03
C LEU A 197 -6.00 -2.42 2.35
N VAL A 198 -6.02 -2.26 1.02
CA VAL A 198 -7.27 -2.19 0.25
C VAL A 198 -8.07 -3.50 0.34
N ALA A 199 -7.41 -4.65 0.37
CA ALA A 199 -8.05 -5.95 0.60
C ALA A 199 -8.80 -6.01 1.94
N SER A 200 -8.17 -5.50 2.99
CA SER A 200 -8.75 -5.45 4.34
C SER A 200 -9.95 -4.52 4.41
N ILE A 201 -9.85 -3.33 3.80
CA ILE A 201 -10.95 -2.34 3.75
C ILE A 201 -12.13 -2.91 2.96
N LEU A 202 -11.91 -3.46 1.76
CA LEU A 202 -12.94 -4.09 0.94
C LEU A 202 -13.69 -5.21 1.70
N LEU A 203 -12.96 -6.09 2.37
CA LEU A 203 -13.58 -7.21 3.06
C LEU A 203 -14.36 -6.76 4.31
N LEU A 204 -13.76 -5.90 5.14
CA LEU A 204 -14.27 -5.61 6.49
C LEU A 204 -15.18 -4.38 6.55
N VAL A 205 -14.82 -3.29 5.88
CA VAL A 205 -15.44 -1.95 5.98
C VAL A 205 -15.49 -1.24 4.60
N PRO A 206 -16.15 -1.84 3.58
CA PRO A 206 -16.16 -1.29 2.22
C PRO A 206 -16.80 0.10 2.12
N GLU A 207 -17.63 0.49 3.07
CA GLU A 207 -18.18 1.85 3.19
C GLU A 207 -17.11 2.92 3.48
N LYS A 208 -15.92 2.53 3.98
CA LYS A 208 -14.80 3.43 4.25
C LYS A 208 -13.79 3.56 3.09
N LEU A 209 -14.06 3.00 1.91
CA LEU A 209 -13.16 3.07 0.73
C LEU A 209 -12.84 4.51 0.31
N ASP A 210 -13.85 5.36 0.11
CA ASP A 210 -13.65 6.76 -0.33
C ASP A 210 -12.90 7.61 0.73
N PRO A 211 -13.22 7.52 2.04
CA PRO A 211 -12.39 8.09 3.11
C PRO A 211 -10.93 7.61 3.13
N ALA A 212 -10.67 6.32 2.95
CA ALA A 212 -9.31 5.77 2.97
C ALA A 212 -8.49 6.17 1.73
N LEU A 213 -9.13 6.35 0.57
CA LEU A 213 -8.51 6.95 -0.60
C LEU A 213 -8.05 8.39 -0.35
N LYS A 214 -8.89 9.22 0.31
CA LYS A 214 -8.49 10.59 0.67
C LYS A 214 -7.23 10.58 1.53
N VAL A 215 -7.17 9.70 2.53
CA VAL A 215 -6.02 9.57 3.42
C VAL A 215 -4.75 9.12 2.68
N LEU A 216 -4.87 8.29 1.64
CA LEU A 216 -3.74 7.96 0.76
C LEU A 216 -3.23 9.19 -0.02
N PHE A 217 -4.13 10.06 -0.50
CA PHE A 217 -3.74 11.31 -1.16
C PHE A 217 -3.11 12.31 -0.18
N ASP A 218 -3.69 12.49 1.02
CA ASP A 218 -3.16 13.37 2.07
C ASP A 218 -1.72 12.97 2.46
N LEU A 219 -1.47 11.66 2.61
CA LEU A 219 -0.15 11.08 2.89
C LEU A 219 0.84 11.28 1.72
N GLY A 220 0.36 11.20 0.49
CA GLY A 220 1.15 11.48 -0.71
C GLY A 220 1.62 12.94 -0.75
N GLU A 221 0.73 13.89 -0.50
CA GLU A 221 1.07 15.32 -0.47
C GLU A 221 1.97 15.68 0.73
N GLU A 222 1.75 15.10 1.93
CA GLU A 222 2.68 15.24 3.07
C GLU A 222 4.12 14.90 2.66
N LEU A 223 4.31 13.73 2.04
CA LEU A 223 5.63 13.27 1.59
C LEU A 223 6.22 14.10 0.47
N ILE A 224 5.40 14.67 -0.42
CA ILE A 224 5.87 15.56 -1.49
C ILE A 224 6.46 16.85 -0.91
N HIS A 225 5.99 17.33 0.24
CA HIS A 225 6.56 18.50 0.90
C HIS A 225 7.86 18.23 1.66
N LEU A 226 8.26 16.96 1.89
CA LEU A 226 9.50 16.62 2.59
C LEU A 226 10.74 16.59 1.67
N ASN A 227 11.86 17.12 2.18
CA ASN A 227 13.12 17.24 1.44
C ASN A 227 13.69 15.91 0.93
N PHE A 228 13.50 14.82 1.67
CA PHE A 228 13.92 13.46 1.29
C PHE A 228 12.73 12.48 1.12
N GLY A 229 11.49 12.99 1.07
CA GLY A 229 10.29 12.17 1.04
C GLY A 229 10.21 11.30 2.29
N ALA A 230 9.85 10.02 2.15
CA ALA A 230 9.80 9.07 3.26
C ALA A 230 11.18 8.75 3.87
N LEU A 231 12.29 9.08 3.18
CA LEU A 231 13.65 8.95 3.69
C LEU A 231 14.09 10.17 4.55
N THR A 232 13.17 11.06 4.90
CA THR A 232 13.47 12.23 5.75
C THR A 232 13.71 11.78 7.19
N PRO A 233 14.85 12.13 7.82
CA PRO A 233 15.16 11.70 9.19
C PRO A 233 14.04 12.06 10.17
N GLY A 234 13.59 11.07 10.95
CA GLY A 234 12.48 11.22 11.90
C GLY A 234 11.08 11.10 11.29
N TYR A 235 10.95 10.88 9.97
CA TYR A 235 9.68 10.52 9.35
C TYR A 235 9.48 9.00 9.33
N TYR A 236 8.44 8.53 10.00
CA TYR A 236 8.13 7.10 10.13
C TYR A 236 6.83 6.79 9.39
N LEU A 237 6.96 6.37 8.12
CA LEU A 237 5.81 6.08 7.26
C LEU A 237 4.95 4.94 7.83
N ASN A 238 5.59 3.97 8.49
CA ASN A 238 4.90 2.90 9.21
C ASN A 238 4.01 3.45 10.35
N GLU A 239 4.43 4.46 11.11
CA GLU A 239 3.63 5.02 12.19
C GLU A 239 2.41 5.80 11.68
N ARG A 240 2.54 6.46 10.52
CA ARG A 240 1.40 7.03 9.80
C ARG A 240 0.44 5.92 9.38
N LEU A 241 0.94 4.89 8.69
CA LEU A 241 0.12 3.77 8.22
C LEU A 241 -0.56 2.99 9.35
N ILE A 242 0.07 2.82 10.52
CA ILE A 242 -0.57 2.22 11.71
C ILE A 242 -1.85 2.98 12.07
N LYS A 243 -1.76 4.30 12.29
CA LYS A 243 -2.89 5.13 12.72
C LYS A 243 -4.01 5.12 11.69
N ILE A 244 -3.63 5.27 10.42
CA ILE A 244 -4.53 5.22 9.27
C ILE A 244 -5.31 3.90 9.24
N VAL A 245 -4.63 2.76 9.35
CA VAL A 245 -5.30 1.44 9.31
C VAL A 245 -6.12 1.20 10.58
N ASP A 246 -5.68 1.69 11.73
CA ASP A 246 -6.42 1.61 13.01
C ASP A 246 -7.75 2.40 12.98
N ASP A 247 -7.76 3.61 12.43
CA ASP A 247 -8.97 4.43 12.23
C ASP A 247 -9.97 3.76 11.27
N PHE A 248 -9.47 3.00 10.29
CA PHE A 248 -10.31 2.31 9.31
C PHE A 248 -10.84 0.95 9.80
N LEU A 249 -10.01 0.09 10.38
CA LEU A 249 -10.42 -1.30 10.68
C LEU A 249 -11.39 -1.42 11.88
N PRO A 250 -12.44 -2.25 11.76
CA PRO A 250 -13.43 -2.46 12.83
C PRO A 250 -12.80 -3.23 14.01
N GLN A 251 -13.48 -3.20 15.16
CA GLN A 251 -13.07 -3.98 16.34
C GLN A 251 -13.35 -5.49 16.16
N ASP A 252 -14.46 -5.85 15.52
CA ASP A 252 -14.72 -7.24 15.12
C ASP A 252 -14.01 -7.57 13.79
N ILE A 253 -13.02 -8.47 13.88
CA ILE A 253 -12.27 -9.00 12.74
C ILE A 253 -12.68 -10.43 12.36
N SER A 254 -13.78 -10.97 12.90
CA SER A 254 -14.29 -12.33 12.62
C SER A 254 -14.41 -12.62 11.13
N ARG A 255 -14.88 -11.63 10.36
CA ARG A 255 -15.03 -11.68 8.89
C ARG A 255 -13.71 -11.81 8.12
N ALA A 256 -12.54 -11.63 8.74
CA ALA A 256 -11.23 -11.83 8.11
C ALA A 256 -10.74 -13.29 8.15
N GLN A 257 -11.22 -14.11 9.09
CA GLN A 257 -10.67 -15.44 9.37
C GLN A 257 -10.93 -16.41 8.21
N GLY A 258 -9.87 -16.89 7.55
CA GLY A 258 -9.97 -17.69 6.33
C GLY A 258 -10.56 -16.94 5.11
N LYS A 259 -10.52 -15.60 5.15
CA LYS A 259 -11.16 -14.71 4.14
C LYS A 259 -10.26 -13.57 3.69
N LEU A 260 -9.44 -13.00 4.57
CA LEU A 260 -8.35 -12.11 4.22
C LEU A 260 -7.05 -12.92 4.14
N TYR A 261 -6.20 -12.64 3.14
CA TYR A 261 -4.90 -13.31 2.98
C TYR A 261 -3.80 -12.26 2.77
N ILE A 262 -3.02 -12.00 3.81
CA ILE A 262 -1.94 -11.02 3.80
C ILE A 262 -0.64 -11.71 3.43
N SER A 263 0.01 -11.24 2.37
CA SER A 263 1.35 -11.69 1.97
C SER A 263 2.43 -10.96 2.77
N VAL A 264 3.32 -11.71 3.41
CA VAL A 264 4.54 -11.19 4.05
C VAL A 264 5.75 -12.01 3.64
N THR A 265 6.92 -11.37 3.60
CA THR A 265 8.21 -12.01 3.33
C THR A 265 8.95 -12.22 4.65
N ARG A 266 9.37 -13.45 4.96
CA ARG A 266 10.22 -13.72 6.13
C ARG A 266 11.65 -13.24 5.85
N LYS A 267 12.13 -12.27 6.63
CA LYS A 267 13.40 -11.52 6.41
C LYS A 267 14.63 -12.44 6.27
N LYS A 268 14.69 -13.48 7.11
CA LYS A 268 15.83 -14.39 7.25
C LYS A 268 15.80 -15.51 6.22
N GLU A 269 14.66 -16.20 6.08
CA GLU A 269 14.47 -17.34 5.18
C GLU A 269 14.23 -16.92 3.72
N ARG A 270 13.86 -15.65 3.48
CA ARG A 270 13.44 -15.10 2.17
C ARG A 270 12.30 -15.90 1.52
N THR A 271 11.44 -16.49 2.33
CA THR A 271 10.24 -17.23 1.89
C THR A 271 8.98 -16.41 2.13
N ASN A 272 7.97 -16.63 1.30
CA ASN A 272 6.65 -16.04 1.51
C ASN A 272 5.90 -16.73 2.63
N ARG A 273 5.02 -15.99 3.31
CA ARG A 273 3.98 -16.51 4.20
C ARG A 273 2.68 -15.78 3.88
N LEU A 274 1.63 -16.54 3.53
CA LEU A 274 0.26 -16.01 3.42
C LEU A 274 -0.45 -16.22 4.76
N ILE A 275 -0.81 -15.13 5.42
CA ILE A 275 -1.45 -15.14 6.73
C ILE A 275 -2.94 -14.88 6.55
N SER A 276 -3.78 -15.79 7.04
CA SER A 276 -5.24 -15.73 6.91
C SER A 276 -6.02 -15.97 8.20
N HIS A 277 -5.31 -16.14 9.31
CA HIS A 277 -5.89 -16.34 10.64
C HIS A 277 -5.21 -15.37 11.60
N PHE A 278 -6.01 -14.68 12.42
CA PHE A 278 -5.55 -13.56 13.24
C PHE A 278 -6.06 -13.75 14.67
N SER A 279 -5.15 -13.89 15.63
CA SER A 279 -5.45 -14.11 17.04
C SER A 279 -6.15 -12.91 17.71
N SER A 280 -5.85 -11.69 17.26
CA SER A 280 -6.52 -10.46 17.64
C SER A 280 -6.48 -9.43 16.52
N ARG A 281 -7.14 -8.28 16.73
CA ARG A 281 -7.09 -7.12 15.84
C ARG A 281 -5.70 -6.51 15.77
N GLU A 282 -4.96 -6.52 16.88
CA GLU A 282 -3.58 -6.05 16.98
C GLU A 282 -2.66 -6.96 16.16
N HIS A 283 -2.91 -8.27 16.16
CA HIS A 283 -2.19 -9.21 15.29
C HIS A 283 -2.49 -8.95 13.79
N LEU A 284 -3.74 -8.64 13.44
CA LEU A 284 -4.10 -8.22 12.08
C LEU A 284 -3.36 -6.92 11.68
N LEU A 285 -3.33 -5.91 12.55
CA LEU A 285 -2.57 -4.68 12.33
C LEU A 285 -1.08 -4.97 12.14
N GLN A 286 -0.47 -5.80 13.00
CA GLN A 286 0.93 -6.22 12.85
C GLN A 286 1.19 -6.92 11.51
N CYS A 287 0.29 -7.80 11.06
CA CYS A 287 0.40 -8.49 9.76
C CYS A 287 0.38 -7.49 8.58
N LEU A 288 -0.53 -6.51 8.61
CA LEU A 288 -0.60 -5.46 7.60
C LEU A 288 0.65 -4.57 7.62
N MET A 289 1.15 -4.23 8.81
CA MET A 289 2.39 -3.46 8.95
C MET A 289 3.62 -4.22 8.46
N ALA A 290 3.71 -5.52 8.71
CA ALA A 290 4.74 -6.38 8.10
C ALA A 290 4.61 -6.38 6.58
N SER A 291 3.39 -6.52 6.05
CA SER A 291 3.12 -6.52 4.60
C SER A 291 3.48 -5.20 3.92
N CYS A 292 3.49 -4.08 4.65
CA CYS A 292 3.93 -2.75 4.17
C CYS A 292 5.35 -2.35 4.62
N TYR A 293 6.11 -3.21 5.30
CA TYR A 293 7.45 -2.86 5.79
C TYR A 293 8.50 -3.04 4.70
N ILE A 294 8.84 -1.96 4.02
CA ILE A 294 9.91 -1.90 3.02
C ILE A 294 11.22 -1.53 3.76
N PRO A 295 12.22 -2.42 3.80
CA PRO A 295 13.49 -2.15 4.48
C PRO A 295 14.14 -0.86 3.98
N MET A 296 14.83 -0.14 4.88
CA MET A 296 15.37 1.21 4.70
C MET A 296 14.34 2.32 4.51
N TYR A 297 13.26 2.05 3.77
CA TYR A 297 12.27 3.04 3.36
C TYR A 297 11.22 3.35 4.44
N SER A 298 10.74 2.33 5.17
CA SER A 298 9.65 2.53 6.15
C SER A 298 10.09 3.21 7.46
N MET A 299 11.35 3.01 7.88
CA MET A 299 11.88 3.47 9.19
C MET A 299 13.38 3.87 9.20
N GLY A 300 14.03 3.99 8.05
CA GLY A 300 15.45 4.39 7.98
C GLY A 300 16.46 3.28 8.34
N TYR A 301 17.67 3.68 8.73
CA TYR A 301 18.78 2.78 9.08
C TYR A 301 18.60 2.17 10.48
N GLY A 302 18.74 0.85 10.58
CA GLY A 302 18.80 0.13 11.86
C GLY A 302 17.46 -0.24 12.50
N ALA A 303 16.33 0.09 11.87
CA ALA A 303 15.02 -0.30 12.37
C ALA A 303 14.72 -1.80 12.13
N GLU A 304 14.30 -2.50 13.19
CA GLU A 304 13.84 -3.88 13.09
C GLU A 304 12.38 -3.95 12.58
N PRO A 305 12.04 -4.94 11.75
CA PRO A 305 10.71 -5.10 11.20
C PRO A 305 9.72 -5.63 12.25
N PRO A 306 8.40 -5.56 11.97
CA PRO A 306 7.40 -6.28 12.73
C PRO A 306 7.70 -7.79 12.77
N HIS A 307 7.53 -8.38 13.95
CA HIS A 307 7.69 -9.82 14.17
C HIS A 307 6.31 -10.47 14.27
N ILE A 308 6.07 -11.52 13.47
CA ILE A 308 4.77 -12.20 13.35
C ILE A 308 4.94 -13.67 13.74
N ASP A 309 4.32 -14.07 14.85
CA ASP A 309 4.55 -15.36 15.51
C ASP A 309 6.03 -15.68 15.79
N GLY A 310 6.85 -14.64 15.97
CA GLY A 310 8.31 -14.74 16.16
C GLY A 310 9.15 -14.58 14.89
N ASP A 311 8.57 -14.74 13.69
CA ASP A 311 9.27 -14.53 12.42
C ASP A 311 9.36 -13.02 12.09
N ALA A 312 10.58 -12.49 11.92
CA ALA A 312 10.81 -11.12 11.46
C ALA A 312 10.32 -10.96 9.99
N CYS A 313 9.27 -10.15 9.76
CA CYS A 313 8.56 -10.09 8.48
C CYS A 313 8.60 -8.71 7.81
N ILE A 314 8.86 -8.71 6.50
CA ILE A 314 8.92 -7.53 5.62
C ILE A 314 7.89 -7.64 4.49
N ASP A 315 7.81 -6.61 3.65
CA ASP A 315 6.78 -6.46 2.61
C ASP A 315 6.62 -7.73 1.74
N GLY A 316 5.36 -8.15 1.55
CA GLY A 316 5.02 -9.36 0.77
C GLY A 316 5.50 -9.29 -0.68
N GLY A 317 5.65 -8.09 -1.24
CA GLY A 317 6.13 -7.83 -2.59
C GLY A 317 7.57 -8.29 -2.87
N TYR A 318 8.36 -8.60 -1.84
CA TYR A 318 9.68 -9.23 -2.02
C TYR A 318 9.63 -10.73 -2.34
N THR A 319 8.47 -11.41 -2.21
CA THR A 319 8.35 -12.86 -2.49
C THR A 319 7.05 -13.26 -3.22
N ASN A 320 5.91 -12.66 -2.88
CA ASN A 320 4.62 -12.91 -3.51
C ASN A 320 3.80 -11.61 -3.53
N ASN A 321 4.04 -10.78 -4.54
CA ASN A 321 3.44 -9.47 -4.71
C ASN A 321 1.96 -9.54 -5.09
N LEU A 322 1.55 -10.61 -5.80
CA LEU A 322 0.19 -10.82 -6.32
C LEU A 322 -0.27 -12.26 -6.00
N PRO A 323 -0.77 -12.54 -4.78
CA PRO A 323 -1.08 -13.90 -4.35
C PRO A 323 -2.33 -14.47 -5.04
N ASP A 324 -2.16 -15.54 -5.82
CA ASP A 324 -3.26 -16.29 -6.46
C ASP A 324 -3.72 -17.47 -5.56
N PHE A 325 -4.80 -18.14 -5.94
CA PHE A 325 -5.34 -19.33 -5.27
C PHE A 325 -5.52 -20.47 -6.28
N ASP A 326 -5.13 -21.69 -5.91
CA ASP A 326 -5.27 -22.88 -6.75
C ASP A 326 -6.66 -23.53 -6.65
N ASP A 327 -7.35 -23.34 -5.52
CA ASP A 327 -8.61 -24.01 -5.18
C ASP A 327 -9.87 -23.20 -5.56
N ILE A 328 -9.71 -21.93 -5.96
CA ILE A 328 -10.81 -21.02 -6.29
C ILE A 328 -10.38 -19.97 -7.32
N ARG A 329 -11.29 -19.61 -8.23
CA ARG A 329 -11.08 -18.59 -9.27
C ARG A 329 -10.70 -17.24 -8.66
N THR A 330 -9.50 -16.73 -8.90
CA THR A 330 -9.08 -15.39 -8.45
C THR A 330 -9.10 -14.38 -9.59
N ILE A 331 -9.60 -13.17 -9.34
CA ILE A 331 -9.43 -11.99 -10.20
C ILE A 331 -8.17 -11.24 -9.76
N THR A 332 -7.19 -11.07 -10.64
CA THR A 332 -5.93 -10.35 -10.33
C THR A 332 -5.97 -8.89 -10.76
N ILE A 333 -5.53 -8.01 -9.86
CA ILE A 333 -5.54 -6.55 -10.03
C ILE A 333 -4.14 -6.00 -9.75
N SER A 334 -3.60 -5.20 -10.68
CA SER A 334 -2.32 -4.51 -10.47
C SER A 334 -2.21 -3.19 -11.26
N PRO A 335 -1.66 -2.11 -10.69
CA PRO A 335 -1.31 -0.90 -11.45
C PRO A 335 -0.16 -1.12 -12.45
N PHE A 336 0.60 -2.23 -12.36
CA PHE A 336 1.65 -2.55 -13.33
C PHE A 336 1.08 -3.34 -14.51
N SER A 337 1.39 -2.92 -15.74
CA SER A 337 0.97 -3.66 -16.94
C SER A 337 1.68 -5.01 -17.02
N GLY A 338 0.95 -6.06 -17.38
CA GLY A 338 1.45 -7.44 -17.29
C GLY A 338 0.35 -8.48 -17.47
N HIS A 339 0.43 -9.60 -16.75
CA HIS A 339 -0.56 -10.69 -16.80
C HIS A 339 -1.69 -10.60 -15.74
N ALA A 340 -1.78 -9.50 -14.97
CA ALA A 340 -2.95 -9.25 -14.13
C ALA A 340 -4.20 -9.01 -15.02
N GLU A 341 -5.36 -9.52 -14.63
CA GLU A 341 -6.59 -9.39 -15.42
C GLU A 341 -7.04 -7.93 -15.54
N ILE A 342 -6.95 -7.19 -14.44
CA ILE A 342 -7.18 -5.75 -14.36
C ILE A 342 -5.81 -5.09 -14.16
N SER A 343 -5.26 -4.56 -15.25
CA SER A 343 -4.05 -3.74 -15.27
C SER A 343 -4.12 -2.70 -16.39
N PRO A 344 -3.30 -1.64 -16.34
CA PRO A 344 -3.12 -0.76 -17.48
C PRO A 344 -2.71 -1.54 -18.73
N ARG A 345 -3.18 -1.06 -19.88
CA ARG A 345 -2.76 -1.48 -21.21
C ARG A 345 -1.90 -0.37 -21.78
N ASP A 346 -0.60 -0.41 -21.50
CA ASP A 346 0.35 0.46 -22.20
C ASP A 346 0.42 0.04 -23.67
N GLU A 347 0.70 0.98 -24.58
CA GLU A 347 1.12 0.58 -25.92
C GLU A 347 2.49 -0.09 -25.83
N ALA A 348 2.56 -1.37 -26.18
CA ALA A 348 3.78 -2.14 -26.02
C ALA A 348 4.88 -1.67 -26.98
N ASN A 349 6.11 -1.60 -26.46
CA ASN A 349 7.32 -1.31 -27.20
C ASN A 349 7.54 -2.30 -28.37
N PHE A 350 8.56 -2.03 -29.19
CA PHE A 350 9.00 -2.91 -30.29
C PHE A 350 9.28 -4.36 -29.88
N PHE A 351 9.50 -4.61 -28.59
CA PHE A 351 9.62 -5.95 -28.00
C PHE A 351 8.69 -6.08 -26.79
N ASP A 352 7.83 -7.10 -26.80
CA ASP A 352 6.92 -7.46 -25.71
C ASP A 352 7.64 -8.32 -24.64
N TRP A 353 8.73 -7.76 -24.08
CA TRP A 353 9.50 -8.40 -23.01
C TRP A 353 8.72 -8.37 -21.69
N LYS A 354 8.73 -9.50 -20.97
CA LYS A 354 8.08 -9.66 -19.67
C LYS A 354 9.05 -10.24 -18.64
N MET A 355 8.87 -9.85 -17.39
CA MET A 355 9.67 -10.31 -16.26
C MET A 355 8.76 -10.75 -15.11
N THR A 356 9.05 -11.93 -14.55
CA THR A 356 8.41 -12.41 -13.33
C THR A 356 9.17 -11.89 -12.12
N VAL A 357 8.53 -11.06 -11.30
CA VAL A 357 9.06 -10.58 -10.02
C VAL A 357 8.06 -10.99 -8.94
N SER A 358 8.50 -11.74 -7.94
CA SER A 358 7.70 -12.07 -6.75
C SER A 358 6.27 -12.57 -7.08
N ASN A 359 6.14 -13.64 -7.87
CA ASN A 359 4.85 -14.18 -8.34
C ASN A 359 3.97 -13.21 -9.17
N GLN A 360 4.53 -12.11 -9.69
CA GLN A 360 3.84 -11.21 -10.62
C GLN A 360 4.62 -11.09 -11.94
N ILE A 361 3.93 -11.29 -13.07
CA ILE A 361 4.49 -11.06 -14.42
C ILE A 361 4.13 -9.64 -14.86
N MET A 362 5.15 -8.83 -15.12
CA MET A 362 5.05 -7.44 -15.58
C MET A 362 5.75 -7.26 -16.93
N ASN A 363 5.26 -6.31 -17.74
CA ASN A 363 5.93 -5.90 -18.96
C ASN A 363 7.19 -5.08 -18.63
N VAL A 364 8.29 -5.34 -19.33
CA VAL A 364 9.56 -4.61 -19.19
C VAL A 364 9.49 -3.35 -20.06
N ASN A 365 8.80 -2.32 -19.55
CA ASN A 365 8.62 -1.05 -20.24
C ASN A 365 8.87 0.17 -19.33
N LEU A 366 8.96 1.34 -19.96
CA LEU A 366 9.16 2.62 -19.29
C LEU A 366 8.07 2.90 -18.26
N GLN A 367 6.82 2.65 -18.63
CA GLN A 367 5.64 2.96 -17.83
C GLN A 367 5.66 2.19 -16.50
N ASN A 368 6.11 0.94 -16.49
CA ASN A 368 6.30 0.16 -15.27
C ASN A 368 7.53 0.59 -14.45
N ILE A 369 8.60 1.09 -15.06
CA ILE A 369 9.73 1.70 -14.32
C ILE A 369 9.26 2.98 -13.62
N VAL A 370 8.51 3.85 -14.32
CA VAL A 370 7.93 5.08 -13.75
C VAL A 370 6.93 4.74 -12.64
N ARG A 371 6.09 3.71 -12.81
CA ARG A 371 5.21 3.19 -11.75
C ARG A 371 5.99 2.67 -10.55
N GLY A 372 7.09 1.94 -10.77
CA GLY A 372 7.93 1.42 -9.68
C GLY A 372 8.55 2.54 -8.85
N ALA A 373 9.00 3.62 -9.51
CA ALA A 373 9.44 4.83 -8.83
C ALA A 373 8.27 5.53 -8.10
N GLN A 374 7.11 5.67 -8.73
CA GLN A 374 5.93 6.35 -8.17
C GLN A 374 5.25 5.57 -7.03
N ALA A 375 5.42 4.25 -6.97
CA ALA A 375 5.01 3.41 -5.85
C ALA A 375 5.78 3.73 -4.57
N LEU A 376 7.08 4.04 -4.69
CA LEU A 376 7.99 4.39 -3.59
C LEU A 376 8.07 5.90 -3.34
N PHE A 377 7.79 6.74 -4.32
CA PHE A 377 7.93 8.19 -4.22
C PHE A 377 6.68 8.85 -4.81
N PRO A 378 5.73 9.30 -3.96
CA PRO A 378 4.42 9.71 -4.43
C PRO A 378 4.51 10.81 -5.49
N PRO A 379 3.90 10.64 -6.67
CA PRO A 379 3.62 11.74 -7.57
C PRO A 379 2.46 12.58 -7.04
N SER A 380 2.25 13.78 -7.58
CA SER A 380 1.20 14.69 -7.11
C SER A 380 -0.20 14.08 -7.17
N HIS A 381 -1.12 14.62 -6.36
CA HIS A 381 -2.53 14.23 -6.29
C HIS A 381 -3.18 14.09 -7.67
N ALA A 382 -2.86 14.93 -8.65
CA ALA A 382 -3.40 14.82 -10.01
C ALA A 382 -3.01 13.51 -10.72
N VAL A 383 -1.81 12.98 -10.44
CA VAL A 383 -1.33 11.69 -10.95
C VAL A 383 -1.87 10.53 -10.11
N LEU A 384 -1.95 10.67 -8.79
CA LEU A 384 -2.58 9.66 -7.93
C LEU A 384 -4.07 9.48 -8.27
N GLN A 385 -4.76 10.56 -8.62
CA GLN A 385 -6.13 10.56 -9.14
C GLN A 385 -6.22 9.89 -10.51
N SER A 386 -5.29 10.15 -11.44
CA SER A 386 -5.34 9.50 -12.76
C SER A 386 -5.09 7.99 -12.68
N TYR A 387 -4.30 7.51 -11.70
CA TYR A 387 -4.22 6.08 -11.39
C TYR A 387 -5.53 5.50 -10.85
N TYR A 388 -6.24 6.20 -9.96
CA TYR A 388 -7.59 5.81 -9.51
C TYR A 388 -8.57 5.72 -10.68
N ASP A 389 -8.62 6.77 -11.51
CA ASP A 389 -9.48 6.81 -12.71
C ASP A 389 -9.17 5.66 -13.67
N GLN A 390 -7.88 5.33 -13.85
CA GLN A 390 -7.44 4.25 -14.71
C GLN A 390 -7.85 2.87 -14.15
N GLY A 391 -7.70 2.65 -12.84
CA GLY A 391 -8.16 1.43 -12.16
C GLY A 391 -9.66 1.22 -12.30
N TYR A 392 -10.45 2.31 -12.16
CA TYR A 392 -11.89 2.28 -12.42
C TYR A 392 -12.19 1.92 -13.88
N LYS A 393 -11.54 2.58 -14.84
CA LYS A 393 -11.74 2.37 -16.28
C LYS A 393 -11.38 0.96 -16.72
N ASP A 394 -10.30 0.39 -16.21
CA ASP A 394 -9.87 -0.97 -16.56
C ASP A 394 -10.75 -2.05 -15.92
N THR A 395 -11.23 -1.85 -14.69
CA THR A 395 -12.27 -2.73 -14.11
C THR A 395 -13.58 -2.64 -14.88
N LEU A 396 -14.01 -1.45 -15.32
CA LEU A 396 -15.23 -1.32 -16.12
C LEU A 396 -15.11 -2.07 -17.47
N LYS A 397 -13.96 -1.95 -18.15
CA LYS A 397 -13.66 -2.75 -19.35
C LYS A 397 -13.68 -4.26 -19.06
N PHE A 398 -13.18 -4.69 -17.91
CA PHE A 398 -13.20 -6.09 -17.49
C PHE A 398 -14.62 -6.60 -17.24
N LEU A 399 -15.45 -5.84 -16.49
CA LEU A 399 -16.86 -6.17 -16.24
C LEU A 399 -17.67 -6.25 -17.55
N ILE A 400 -17.40 -5.34 -18.50
CA ILE A 400 -18.00 -5.37 -19.85
C ILE A 400 -17.50 -6.60 -20.65
N LYS A 401 -16.19 -6.87 -20.69
CA LYS A 401 -15.62 -8.03 -21.41
C LYS A 401 -16.22 -9.36 -20.94
N HIS A 402 -16.50 -9.48 -19.65
CA HIS A 402 -17.08 -10.69 -19.05
C HIS A 402 -18.63 -10.65 -18.96
N ASP A 403 -19.27 -9.63 -19.53
CA ASP A 403 -20.73 -9.45 -19.56
C ASP A 403 -21.39 -9.52 -18.16
N ILE A 404 -20.69 -8.96 -17.17
CA ILE A 404 -21.06 -8.89 -15.74
C ILE A 404 -21.07 -7.44 -15.25
N VAL A 405 -21.34 -6.48 -16.16
CA VAL A 405 -21.51 -5.08 -15.82
C VAL A 405 -22.95 -4.81 -15.36
N GLN A 406 -23.07 -4.23 -14.17
CA GLN A 406 -24.33 -3.75 -13.63
C GLN A 406 -24.42 -2.24 -13.87
N ARG A 407 -25.44 -1.81 -14.62
CA ARG A 407 -25.75 -0.39 -14.80
C ARG A 407 -26.62 0.11 -13.62
N PRO A 408 -26.55 1.40 -13.25
CA PRO A 408 -27.49 1.99 -12.28
C PRO A 408 -28.94 1.85 -12.75
N ARG A 409 -29.89 1.69 -11.81
CA ARG A 409 -31.32 1.59 -12.13
C ARG A 409 -31.77 2.83 -12.94
N GLY A 410 -32.47 2.61 -14.05
CA GLY A 410 -32.97 3.68 -14.91
C GLY A 410 -32.01 4.16 -16.01
N THR A 411 -30.95 3.41 -16.31
CA THR A 411 -30.17 3.60 -17.55
C THR A 411 -30.62 2.61 -18.61
N GLU A 412 -30.92 3.12 -19.81
CA GLU A 412 -31.31 2.29 -20.97
C GLU A 412 -30.14 1.46 -21.51
N VAL A 413 -30.41 0.53 -22.43
CA VAL A 413 -29.50 -0.52 -22.93
C VAL A 413 -28.62 -0.04 -24.07
#